data_AF-A0A3S3LH70-F1
#
_entry.id   AF-A0A3S3LH70-F1
#
_cell.length_a   1.000
_cell.length_b   1.000
_cell.length_c   1.000
_cell.angle_alpha   90.00
_cell.angle_beta   90.00
_cell.angle_gamma   90.00
#
_symmetry.space_group_name_H-M   'P 1'
#
loop_
_entity.id
_entity.type
_entity.pdbx_description
1 polymer ?
#
loop_
_entity_poly.entity_id
_entity_poly.type
_entity_poly.pdbx_seq_one_letter_code
_entity_poly.pdbx_strand_id
1 'polypeptide(L)'
;MRKALAELTHLFGRLDPSHPATKTVLREIRRTLEDIQGHRLFSPSETAMGEAGMLAGLVTRLSGAARGESLLNDASLYLQALERGWIVLTRNVRDFDYFDQLLPVGRVLFYEQG
;
A
#
# COMPACT_ATOMS: atom_id res chain seq x y z
N MET A 1 -3.89 -4.79 -8.65
CA MET A 1 -2.77 -3.83 -8.52
C MET A 1 -1.80 -4.25 -7.41
N ARG A 2 -0.52 -4.49 -7.74
CA ARG A 2 0.54 -4.81 -6.76
C ARG A 2 1.14 -3.51 -6.20
N LYS A 3 0.43 -2.81 -5.30
CA LYS A 3 0.79 -1.46 -4.81
C LYS A 3 2.26 -1.35 -4.38
N ALA A 4 2.70 -2.17 -3.41
CA ALA A 4 4.05 -2.07 -2.86
C ALA A 4 5.14 -2.27 -3.92
N LEU A 5 4.91 -3.19 -4.86
CA LEU A 5 5.81 -3.40 -6.00
C LEU A 5 5.86 -2.16 -6.90
N ALA A 6 4.69 -1.60 -7.24
CA ALA A 6 4.59 -0.40 -8.06
C ALA A 6 5.24 0.82 -7.39
N GLU A 7 5.10 0.98 -6.08
CA GLU A 7 5.75 2.05 -5.32
C GLU A 7 7.28 1.94 -5.35
N LEU A 8 7.82 0.72 -5.20
CA LEU A 8 9.26 0.48 -5.31
C LEU A 8 9.76 0.71 -6.74
N THR A 9 9.05 0.22 -7.76
CA THR A 9 9.47 0.36 -9.15
C THR A 9 9.30 1.79 -9.67
N HIS A 10 8.34 2.56 -9.15
CA HIS A 10 8.16 3.97 -9.47
C HIS A 10 9.42 4.81 -9.19
N LEU A 11 10.23 4.41 -8.19
CA LEU A 11 11.50 5.10 -7.87
C LEU A 11 12.52 5.03 -9.01
N PHE A 12 12.48 4.01 -9.87
CA PHE A 12 13.34 3.94 -11.06
C PHE A 12 13.01 5.03 -12.08
N GLY A 13 11.75 5.46 -12.16
CA GLY A 13 11.32 6.54 -13.04
C GLY A 13 11.35 7.93 -12.38
N ARG A 14 11.28 7.99 -11.05
CA ARG A 14 11.16 9.27 -10.30
C ARG A 14 12.50 9.88 -9.89
N LEU A 15 13.51 9.07 -9.56
CA LEU A 15 14.77 9.60 -9.02
C LEU A 15 15.62 10.31 -10.09
N ASP A 16 16.25 11.42 -9.72
CA ASP A 16 17.17 12.17 -10.58
C ASP A 16 18.42 11.33 -10.92
N PRO A 17 18.64 10.97 -12.20
CA PRO A 17 19.80 10.17 -12.60
C PRO A 17 21.16 10.85 -12.34
N SER A 18 21.19 12.18 -12.27
CA SER A 18 22.42 12.96 -12.07
C SER A 18 22.85 13.03 -10.59
N HIS A 19 21.92 12.76 -9.67
CA HIS A 19 22.21 12.82 -8.25
C HIS A 19 23.15 11.66 -7.83
N PRO A 20 24.28 11.92 -7.13
CA PRO A 20 25.30 10.90 -6.84
C PRO A 20 24.79 9.66 -6.09
N ALA A 21 23.76 9.82 -5.26
CA ALA A 21 23.19 8.71 -4.49
C ALA A 21 22.23 7.80 -5.30
N THR A 22 21.69 8.25 -6.43
CA THR A 22 20.61 7.56 -7.16
C THR A 22 21.00 6.15 -7.55
N LYS A 23 22.23 5.95 -8.06
CA LYS A 23 22.73 4.63 -8.45
C LYS A 23 22.76 3.64 -7.28
N THR A 24 23.14 4.10 -6.09
CA THR A 24 23.17 3.27 -4.89
C THR A 24 21.76 2.93 -4.43
N VAL A 25 20.85 3.91 -4.38
CA VAL A 25 19.45 3.70 -3.99
C VAL A 25 18.76 2.70 -4.93
N LEU A 26 18.88 2.87 -6.25
CA LEU A 26 18.25 1.97 -7.23
C LEU A 26 18.82 0.55 -7.18
N ARG A 27 20.10 0.38 -6.81
CA ARG A 27 20.71 -0.94 -6.60
C ARG A 27 20.11 -1.66 -5.40
N GLU A 28 19.91 -0.98 -4.27
CA GLU A 28 19.29 -1.60 -3.09
C GLU A 28 17.82 -1.93 -3.33
N ILE A 29 17.09 -1.07 -4.06
CA ILE A 29 15.71 -1.38 -4.47
C ILE A 29 15.69 -2.61 -5.36
N ARG A 30 16.59 -2.70 -6.36
CA ARG A 30 16.68 -3.87 -7.24
C ARG A 30 16.89 -5.16 -6.43
N ARG A 31 17.84 -5.17 -5.48
CA ARG A 31 18.09 -6.33 -4.62
C ARG A 31 16.83 -6.73 -3.84
N THR A 32 16.16 -5.75 -3.24
CA THR A 32 14.90 -5.98 -2.53
C THR A 32 13.85 -6.62 -3.45
N LEU A 33 13.75 -6.17 -4.71
CA LEU A 33 12.80 -6.73 -5.68
C LEU A 33 13.17 -8.15 -6.13
N GLU A 34 14.46 -8.44 -6.31
CA GLU A 34 14.97 -9.77 -6.69
C GLU A 34 14.71 -10.82 -5.59
N ASP A 35 14.69 -10.41 -4.32
CA ASP A 35 14.37 -11.26 -3.18
C ASP A 35 12.86 -11.59 -3.05
N ILE A 36 11.99 -10.86 -3.77
CA ILE A 36 10.55 -11.13 -3.77
C ILE A 36 10.24 -12.28 -4.73
N GLN A 37 10.00 -13.46 -4.17
CA GLN A 37 9.51 -14.60 -4.95
C GLN A 37 8.18 -14.28 -5.64
N GLY A 38 8.10 -14.53 -6.95
CA GLY A 38 6.95 -14.13 -7.78
C GLY A 38 5.60 -14.70 -7.35
N HIS A 39 5.58 -15.90 -6.75
CA HIS A 39 4.38 -16.51 -6.20
C HIS A 39 3.88 -15.84 -4.91
N ARG A 40 4.65 -14.91 -4.32
CA ARG A 40 4.25 -14.06 -3.19
C ARG A 40 3.69 -12.71 -3.64
N LEU A 41 3.61 -12.45 -4.94
CA LEU A 41 3.09 -11.20 -5.49
C LEU A 41 1.65 -11.35 -5.96
N PHE A 42 0.75 -10.63 -5.31
CA PHE A 42 -0.68 -10.76 -5.56
C PHE A 42 -1.31 -9.42 -5.95
N SER A 43 -2.38 -9.48 -6.72
CA SER A 43 -3.28 -8.35 -6.94
C SER A 43 -4.56 -8.54 -6.12
N PRO A 44 -5.22 -7.47 -5.65
CA PRO A 44 -6.62 -7.54 -5.24
C PRO A 44 -7.46 -8.10 -6.37
N SER A 45 -8.50 -8.85 -6.02
CA SER A 45 -9.57 -9.21 -6.95
C SER A 45 -10.35 -7.98 -7.42
N GLU A 46 -11.22 -8.16 -8.42
CA GLU A 46 -12.14 -7.11 -8.86
C GLU A 46 -13.09 -6.68 -7.75
N THR A 47 -13.58 -7.64 -6.95
CA THR A 47 -14.42 -7.36 -5.78
C THR A 47 -13.67 -6.51 -4.75
N ALA A 48 -12.47 -6.93 -4.35
CA ALA A 48 -11.65 -6.17 -3.40
C ALA A 48 -11.31 -4.76 -3.92
N MET A 49 -11.12 -4.60 -5.24
CA MET A 49 -10.89 -3.28 -5.85
C MET A 49 -12.14 -2.39 -5.82
N GLY A 50 -13.32 -2.95 -6.14
CA GLY A 50 -14.59 -2.20 -6.09
C GLY A 50 -14.93 -1.76 -4.66
N GLU A 51 -14.76 -2.66 -3.70
CA GLU A 51 -14.93 -2.36 -2.28
C GLU A 51 -13.90 -1.34 -1.77
N ALA A 52 -12.67 -1.34 -2.29
CA ALA A 52 -11.67 -0.34 -1.95
C ALA A 52 -12.09 1.06 -2.37
N GLY A 53 -12.74 1.20 -3.53
CA GLY A 53 -13.34 2.46 -3.98
C GLY A 53 -14.41 2.97 -3.00
N MET A 54 -15.30 2.08 -2.56
CA MET A 54 -16.33 2.43 -1.57
C MET A 54 -15.72 2.84 -0.22
N LEU A 55 -14.75 2.06 0.28
CA LEU A 55 -14.08 2.32 1.55
C LEU A 55 -13.30 3.65 1.51
N ALA A 56 -12.52 3.90 0.46
CA ALA A 56 -11.79 5.15 0.29
C ALA A 56 -12.73 6.37 0.20
N GLY A 57 -13.84 6.25 -0.53
CA GLY A 57 -14.86 7.29 -0.60
C GLY A 57 -15.53 7.57 0.76
N LEU A 58 -15.84 6.51 1.52
CA LEU A 58 -16.41 6.63 2.85
C LEU A 58 -15.46 7.34 3.82
N VAL A 59 -14.19 6.95 3.84
CA VAL A 59 -13.15 7.58 4.68
C VAL A 59 -12.94 9.04 4.30
N THR A 60 -12.92 9.35 3.00
CA THR A 60 -12.83 10.75 2.53
C THR A 60 -14.00 11.58 3.06
N ARG A 61 -15.23 11.05 2.93
CA ARG A 61 -16.44 11.72 3.40
C ARG A 61 -16.44 11.93 4.92
N LEU A 62 -16.03 10.92 5.69
CA LEU A 62 -16.09 10.96 7.16
C LEU A 62 -14.93 11.74 7.79
N SER A 63 -13.73 11.69 7.19
CA SER A 63 -12.57 12.43 7.70
C SER A 63 -12.57 13.91 7.31
N GLY A 64 -13.40 14.31 6.35
CA GLY A 64 -13.43 15.67 5.80
C GLY A 64 -12.17 16.06 5.03
N ALA A 65 -11.23 15.13 4.85
CA ALA A 65 -9.99 15.36 4.13
C ALA A 65 -10.11 14.86 2.70
N ALA A 66 -9.83 15.72 1.73
CA ALA A 66 -9.62 15.28 0.35
C ALA A 66 -8.38 14.39 0.31
N ARG A 67 -8.58 13.10 0.04
CA ARG A 67 -7.52 12.13 -0.11
C ARG A 67 -7.59 11.57 -1.52
N GLY A 68 -6.50 11.68 -2.26
CA GLY A 68 -6.43 11.29 -3.67
C GLY A 68 -6.24 9.78 -3.87
N GLU A 69 -5.65 9.42 -5.00
CA GLU A 69 -5.39 8.02 -5.41
C GLU A 69 -4.60 7.20 -4.36
N SER A 70 -3.82 7.86 -3.49
CA SER A 70 -3.09 7.19 -2.42
C SER A 70 -4.02 6.44 -1.44
N LEU A 71 -5.19 6.99 -1.15
CA LEU A 71 -6.14 6.35 -0.23
C LEU A 71 -6.80 5.13 -0.87
N LEU A 72 -7.13 5.22 -2.16
CA LEU A 72 -7.63 4.08 -2.92
C LEU A 72 -6.61 2.94 -2.95
N ASN A 73 -5.33 3.29 -3.16
CA ASN A 73 -4.25 2.32 -3.14
C ASN A 73 -4.15 1.64 -1.77
N ASP A 74 -4.16 2.41 -0.68
CA ASP A 74 -4.10 1.85 0.68
C ASP A 74 -5.34 1.00 1.03
N ALA A 75 -6.54 1.43 0.63
CA ALA A 75 -7.77 0.65 0.80
C ALA A 75 -7.72 -0.67 0.00
N SER A 76 -7.15 -0.65 -1.20
CA SER A 76 -6.98 -1.87 -2.02
C SER A 76 -5.99 -2.86 -1.40
N LEU A 77 -4.95 -2.37 -0.72
CA LEU A 77 -4.01 -3.20 0.04
C LEU A 77 -4.69 -3.81 1.27
N TYR A 78 -5.48 -3.02 1.99
CA TYR A 78 -6.26 -3.47 3.15
C TYR A 78 -7.22 -4.60 2.78
N LEU A 79 -8.04 -4.41 1.73
CA LEU A 79 -9.02 -5.41 1.31
C LEU A 79 -8.40 -6.63 0.63
N GLN A 80 -7.26 -6.47 -0.06
CA GLN A 80 -6.49 -7.62 -0.52
C GLN A 80 -6.03 -8.49 0.66
N ALA A 81 -5.53 -7.86 1.73
CA ALA A 81 -5.07 -8.60 2.90
C ALA A 81 -6.26 -9.30 3.59
N LEU A 82 -7.39 -8.61 3.73
CA LEU A 82 -8.62 -9.17 4.28
C LEU A 82 -9.10 -10.39 3.47
N GLU A 83 -9.22 -10.27 2.15
CA GLU A 83 -9.62 -11.36 1.23
C GLU A 83 -8.77 -12.62 1.41
N ARG A 84 -7.49 -12.44 1.77
CA ARG A 84 -6.50 -13.51 1.91
C ARG A 84 -6.28 -13.97 3.34
N GLY A 85 -6.97 -13.37 4.31
CA GLY A 85 -6.79 -13.64 5.73
C GLY A 85 -5.43 -13.20 6.28
N TRP A 86 -4.77 -12.23 5.65
CA TRP A 86 -3.46 -11.70 6.07
C TRP A 86 -3.58 -10.53 7.03
N ILE A 87 -2.45 -10.22 7.67
CA ILE A 87 -2.29 -9.03 8.51
C ILE A 87 -1.53 -7.98 7.70
N VAL A 88 -2.04 -6.76 7.64
CA VAL A 88 -1.30 -5.63 7.06
C VAL A 88 -0.28 -5.12 8.07
N LEU A 89 0.99 -5.03 7.68
CA LEU A 89 2.03 -4.36 8.45
C LEU A 89 2.25 -2.96 7.88
N THR A 90 2.01 -1.92 8.68
CA THR A 90 2.11 -0.55 8.18
C THR A 90 2.48 0.46 9.27
N ARG A 91 3.12 1.55 8.85
CA ARG A 91 3.31 2.76 9.67
C ARG A 91 2.24 3.81 9.43
N ASN A 92 1.39 3.63 8.40
CA ASN A 92 0.31 4.56 8.08
C ASN A 92 -0.87 4.31 9.04
N VAL A 93 -0.70 4.72 10.30
CA VAL A 93 -1.74 4.55 11.34
C VAL A 93 -3.01 5.26 10.92
N ARG A 94 -2.89 6.52 10.45
CA ARG A 94 -4.04 7.37 10.15
C ARG A 94 -5.05 6.72 9.21
N ASP A 95 -4.60 6.19 8.08
CA ASP A 95 -5.52 5.70 7.05
C ASP A 95 -6.07 4.32 7.40
N PHE A 96 -5.20 3.46 7.95
CA PHE A 96 -5.57 2.10 8.30
C PHE A 96 -6.40 2.01 9.58
N ASP A 97 -6.26 2.94 10.52
CA ASP A 97 -7.15 3.09 11.67
C ASP A 97 -8.58 3.44 11.22
N TYR A 98 -8.74 4.34 10.23
CA TYR A 98 -10.06 4.60 9.64
C TYR A 98 -10.64 3.35 8.95
N PHE A 99 -9.82 2.58 8.23
CA PHE A 99 -10.29 1.35 7.59
C PHE A 99 -10.74 0.32 8.62
N ASP A 100 -9.96 0.13 9.69
CA ASP A 100 -10.22 -0.84 10.75
C ASP A 100 -11.48 -0.46 11.56
N GLN A 101 -11.69 0.82 11.84
CA GLN A 101 -12.91 1.30 12.51
C GLN A 101 -14.19 1.10 11.67
N LEU A 102 -14.10 1.23 10.34
CA LEU A 102 -15.24 1.05 9.44
C LEU A 102 -15.50 -0.41 9.09
N LEU A 103 -14.45 -1.22 9.04
CA LEU A 103 -14.49 -2.62 8.68
C LEU A 103 -13.64 -3.44 9.67
N PRO A 104 -14.15 -3.69 10.89
CA PRO A 104 -13.41 -4.30 12.02
C PRO A 104 -13.26 -5.82 11.88
N VAL A 105 -13.03 -6.28 10.66
CA VAL A 105 -12.74 -7.68 10.30
C VAL A 105 -11.32 -7.84 9.76
N GLY A 106 -10.66 -6.73 9.42
CA GLY A 106 -9.25 -6.72 9.05
C GLY A 106 -8.34 -6.98 10.23
N ARG A 107 -7.06 -7.19 9.92
CA ARG A 107 -5.99 -7.28 10.91
C ARG A 107 -4.87 -6.37 10.48
N VAL A 108 -4.56 -5.36 11.30
CA VAL A 108 -3.47 -4.42 11.05
C VAL A 108 -2.49 -4.47 12.22
N LEU A 109 -1.21 -4.60 11.91
CA LEU A 109 -0.12 -4.40 12.86
C LEU A 109 0.55 -3.07 12.55
N PHE A 110 0.53 -2.17 13.52
CA PHE A 110 1.24 -0.90 13.44
C PHE A 110 2.66 -1.05 13.96
N TYR A 111 3.62 -0.43 13.26
CA TYR A 111 4.99 -0.31 13.75
C TYR A 111 5.43 1.16 13.77
N GLU A 112 6.30 1.48 14.73
CA GLU A 112 6.97 2.77 14.84
C GLU A 112 8.45 2.62 14.50
N GLN A 113 9.09 3.68 14.00
CA GLN A 113 10.54 3.75 13.97
C GLN A 113 11.01 4.20 15.36
N GLY A 114 11.79 3.35 16.03
CA GLY A 114 12.55 3.74 17.22
C GLY A 114 13.69 4.68 16.89
#